data_AF-A0A162C724-F1
#
_entry.id   AF-A0A162C724-F1
#
_cell.length_a   1.000
_cell.length_b   1.000
_cell.length_c   1.000
_cell.angle_alpha   90.00
_cell.angle_beta   90.00
_cell.angle_gamma   90.00
#
_symmetry.space_group_name_H-M   'P 1'
#
loop_
_entity.id
_entity.type
_entity.pdbx_description
1 polymer ?
#
loop_
_entity_poly.entity_id
_entity_poly.type
_entity_poly.pdbx_seq_one_letter_code
_entity_poly.pdbx_strand_id
1 'polypeptide(L)'
;QFGVDVMENSRKVTHGCIVATVKLYLPDGKEAKASPSTGIQEEEDSCELGKQDLYQLNQWIQEAVIREQVLETKLGSLQRIVSATREAAEMGWTALMEEDRLLTRIESLENQLVVSSKNFHEDKLREEIRKLYDEKNIYQDVSKESLRKVLTEKMETLKKLQETERSLSNAEDERDNMKELNDKLNEQILELAEKFEKESDELQSYKRKLQEADNQQLRHEQEMQSRQDALREAQEKETVLLAQVESRQAEIDFTKEQLANLRLRLDSMKVAEELKKDENEIGGDEVEDKSNNVKENQTETLRQRVVQLESQLKTSLANNLNGEFVPDPIGYKSKEVDRLQ
;
A
#
# COMPACT_ATOMS: atom_id res chain seq x y z
N GLN A 1 -106.85 56.76 -108.05
CA GLN A 1 -107.84 56.46 -107.01
C GLN A 1 -107.13 56.48 -105.66
N PHE A 2 -107.69 57.14 -104.64
CA PHE A 2 -107.11 57.18 -103.30
C PHE A 2 -108.08 56.56 -102.28
N GLY A 3 -107.64 55.51 -101.59
CA GLY A 3 -108.41 54.76 -100.59
C GLY A 3 -109.19 53.56 -101.16
N VAL A 4 -109.82 52.77 -100.26
CA VAL A 4 -110.68 51.60 -100.56
C VAL A 4 -111.99 51.73 -99.78
N ASP A 5 -113.09 51.24 -100.35
CA ASP A 5 -114.45 51.39 -99.80
C ASP A 5 -114.64 50.57 -98.50
N VAL A 6 -115.25 51.17 -97.48
CA VAL A 6 -115.52 50.50 -96.19
C VAL A 6 -117.01 50.59 -95.85
N MET A 7 -117.63 49.45 -95.51
CA MET A 7 -119.04 49.35 -95.09
C MET A 7 -119.21 49.41 -93.58
N GLU A 8 -120.01 50.36 -93.09
CA GLU A 8 -120.40 50.41 -91.68
C GLU A 8 -121.77 49.73 -91.49
N ASN A 9 -121.74 48.56 -90.82
CA ASN A 9 -122.85 47.60 -90.79
C ASN A 9 -124.07 48.09 -89.98
N SER A 10 -123.86 49.05 -89.07
CA SER A 10 -124.88 49.60 -88.17
C SER A 10 -125.87 50.55 -88.85
N ARG A 11 -125.51 51.12 -90.01
CA ARG A 11 -126.42 51.95 -90.83
C ARG A 11 -126.54 51.48 -92.28
N LYS A 12 -125.84 50.38 -92.64
CA LYS A 12 -125.76 49.84 -94.01
C LYS A 12 -125.43 50.92 -95.04
N VAL A 13 -124.43 51.75 -94.74
CA VAL A 13 -123.91 52.76 -95.68
C VAL A 13 -122.42 52.51 -95.91
N THR A 14 -122.03 52.41 -97.17
CA THR A 14 -120.64 52.38 -97.65
C THR A 14 -120.10 53.79 -97.76
N HIS A 15 -118.97 54.07 -97.13
CA HIS A 15 -118.17 55.25 -97.48
C HIS A 15 -117.17 54.87 -98.57
N GLY A 16 -117.39 55.41 -99.77
CA GLY A 16 -116.59 55.12 -100.95
C GLY A 16 -115.28 55.93 -101.02
N CYS A 17 -114.29 55.39 -101.72
CA CYS A 17 -113.01 56.02 -102.03
C CYS A 17 -113.18 57.22 -102.98
N ILE A 18 -112.19 58.12 -102.97
CA ILE A 18 -112.23 59.33 -103.80
C ILE A 18 -111.46 59.07 -105.10
N VAL A 19 -112.15 59.20 -106.23
CA VAL A 19 -111.58 59.04 -107.57
C VAL A 19 -111.49 60.40 -108.26
N ALA A 20 -110.28 60.79 -108.66
CA ALA A 20 -110.04 61.95 -109.51
C ALA A 20 -109.65 61.48 -110.92
N THR A 21 -110.24 62.09 -111.95
CA THR A 21 -110.00 61.75 -113.35
C THR A 21 -109.42 62.95 -114.08
N VAL A 22 -108.30 62.78 -114.78
CA VAL A 22 -107.65 63.83 -115.57
C VAL A 22 -107.79 63.50 -117.05
N LYS A 23 -108.15 64.50 -117.85
CA LYS A 23 -108.32 64.38 -119.31
C LYS A 23 -107.35 65.30 -120.01
N LEU A 24 -106.69 64.80 -121.05
CA LEU A 24 -105.72 65.54 -121.84
C LEU A 24 -106.32 65.88 -123.21
N TYR A 25 -106.15 67.12 -123.65
CA TYR A 25 -106.64 67.61 -124.94
C TYR A 25 -105.46 68.09 -125.79
N LEU A 26 -105.48 67.76 -127.08
CA LEU A 26 -104.51 68.23 -128.06
C LEU A 26 -104.85 69.67 -128.52
N PRO A 27 -103.90 70.43 -129.08
CA PRO A 27 -104.11 71.82 -129.49
C PRO A 27 -105.12 72.00 -130.64
N ASP A 28 -105.54 70.91 -131.29
CA ASP A 28 -106.64 70.91 -132.27
C ASP A 28 -108.04 70.78 -131.62
N GLY A 29 -108.10 70.77 -130.28
CA GLY A 29 -109.33 70.71 -129.48
C GLY A 29 -109.92 69.31 -129.31
N LYS A 30 -109.29 68.27 -129.89
CA LYS A 30 -109.74 66.88 -129.69
C LYS A 30 -109.14 66.30 -128.42
N GLU A 31 -109.96 65.58 -127.65
CA GLU A 31 -109.47 64.80 -126.52
C GLU A 31 -108.45 63.79 -127.05
N ALA A 32 -107.27 63.73 -126.42
CA ALA A 32 -106.22 62.78 -126.75
C ALA A 32 -106.72 61.37 -126.39
N LYS A 33 -107.55 60.79 -127.26
CA LYS A 33 -108.02 59.42 -127.15
C LYS A 33 -106.84 58.53 -127.51
N ALA A 34 -106.30 57.84 -126.51
CA ALA A 34 -105.24 56.87 -126.69
C ALA A 34 -105.61 55.89 -127.81
N SER A 35 -104.69 55.62 -128.74
CA SER A 35 -104.85 54.58 -129.76
C SER A 35 -105.17 53.24 -129.08
N PRO A 36 -105.97 52.33 -129.68
CA PRO A 36 -106.40 51.09 -129.03
C PRO A 36 -105.26 50.13 -128.68
N SER A 37 -104.03 50.40 -129.10
CA SER A 37 -102.81 49.71 -128.63
C SER A 37 -102.31 50.17 -127.25
N THR A 38 -102.99 51.16 -126.67
CA THR A 38 -102.93 51.55 -125.26
C THR A 38 -104.34 51.52 -124.67
N GLY A 39 -105.21 50.67 -125.25
CA GLY A 39 -106.29 50.09 -124.49
C GLY A 39 -105.66 49.27 -123.37
N ILE A 40 -106.26 49.32 -122.18
CA ILE A 40 -105.97 48.42 -121.09
C ILE A 40 -105.96 46.99 -121.65
N GLN A 41 -104.76 46.45 -121.81
CA GLN A 41 -104.47 45.02 -121.88
C GLN A 41 -102.97 44.90 -121.60
N GLU A 42 -102.69 44.49 -120.38
CA GLU A 42 -101.52 43.76 -119.88
C GLU A 42 -101.17 44.26 -118.47
N GLU A 43 -101.71 43.47 -117.52
CA GLU A 43 -101.08 43.16 -116.25
C GLU A 43 -100.95 44.28 -115.20
N GLU A 44 -102.09 44.79 -114.69
CA GLU A 44 -102.12 45.19 -113.28
C GLU A 44 -102.03 43.97 -112.32
N ASP A 45 -102.11 42.76 -112.87
CA ASP A 45 -101.82 41.52 -112.15
C ASP A 45 -100.35 41.43 -111.72
N SER A 46 -99.40 42.14 -112.35
CA SER A 46 -97.98 42.08 -111.94
C SER A 46 -97.73 42.70 -110.55
N CYS A 47 -98.64 43.52 -110.02
CA CYS A 47 -98.48 44.17 -108.70
C CYS A 47 -99.33 43.53 -107.59
N GLU A 48 -100.41 42.80 -107.93
CA GLU A 48 -101.11 41.94 -106.96
C GLU A 48 -100.44 40.57 -106.81
N LEU A 49 -99.94 39.96 -107.90
CA LEU A 49 -99.02 38.81 -107.84
C LEU A 49 -97.80 39.15 -106.99
N GLY A 50 -97.19 40.31 -107.23
CA GLY A 50 -96.05 40.79 -106.46
C GLY A 50 -96.32 40.97 -104.96
N LYS A 51 -97.55 41.28 -104.52
CA LYS A 51 -97.91 41.41 -103.09
C LYS A 51 -98.26 40.07 -102.47
N GLN A 52 -99.06 39.24 -103.16
CA GLN A 52 -99.44 37.91 -102.67
C GLN A 52 -98.22 37.00 -102.54
N ASP A 53 -97.31 37.03 -103.52
CA ASP A 53 -96.03 36.33 -103.48
C ASP A 53 -95.12 36.86 -102.35
N LEU A 54 -95.17 38.17 -102.06
CA LEU A 54 -94.42 38.76 -100.94
C LEU A 54 -94.94 38.30 -99.57
N TYR A 55 -96.26 38.21 -99.42
CA TYR A 55 -96.88 37.68 -98.21
C TYR A 55 -96.55 36.19 -98.01
N GLN A 56 -96.62 35.41 -99.08
CA GLN A 56 -96.28 33.98 -99.03
C GLN A 56 -94.79 33.76 -98.73
N LEU A 57 -93.90 34.55 -99.34
CA LEU A 57 -92.47 34.55 -99.03
C LEU A 57 -92.21 34.93 -97.56
N ASN A 58 -92.88 35.97 -97.05
CA ASN A 58 -92.76 36.36 -95.65
C ASN A 58 -93.23 35.24 -94.71
N GLN A 59 -94.30 34.52 -95.04
CA GLN A 59 -94.75 33.36 -94.27
C GLN A 59 -93.70 32.24 -94.27
N TRP A 60 -93.12 31.89 -95.42
CA TRP A 60 -92.07 30.88 -95.49
C TRP A 60 -90.81 31.28 -94.71
N ILE A 61 -90.45 32.57 -94.72
CA ILE A 61 -89.34 33.08 -93.90
C ILE A 61 -89.67 32.93 -92.42
N GLN A 62 -90.87 33.30 -91.97
CA GLN A 62 -91.29 33.12 -90.58
C GLN A 62 -91.30 31.64 -90.14
N GLU A 63 -91.81 30.75 -90.98
CA GLU A 63 -91.80 29.30 -90.73
C GLU A 63 -90.36 28.74 -90.67
N ALA A 64 -89.47 29.20 -91.56
CA ALA A 64 -88.06 28.83 -91.57
C ALA A 64 -87.36 29.26 -90.27
N VAL A 65 -87.61 30.50 -89.80
CA VAL A 65 -87.06 31.03 -88.54
C VAL A 65 -87.54 30.21 -87.33
N ILE A 66 -88.83 29.86 -87.25
CA ILE A 66 -89.36 29.01 -86.16
C ILE A 66 -88.70 27.62 -86.20
N ARG A 67 -88.55 27.05 -87.39
CA ARG A 67 -87.90 25.73 -87.56
C ARG A 67 -86.43 25.77 -87.16
N GLU A 68 -85.72 26.83 -87.50
CA GLU A 68 -84.32 27.07 -87.09
C GLU A 68 -84.20 27.16 -85.57
N GLN A 69 -85.05 27.96 -84.91
CA GLN A 69 -85.07 28.07 -83.45
C GLN A 69 -85.29 26.72 -82.75
N VAL A 70 -86.17 25.87 -83.28
CA VAL A 70 -86.39 24.52 -82.74
C VAL A 70 -85.16 23.64 -82.93
N LEU A 71 -84.48 23.71 -84.07
CA LEU A 71 -83.26 22.96 -84.33
C LEU A 71 -82.11 23.42 -83.44
N GLU A 72 -81.94 24.72 -83.23
CA GLU A 72 -80.95 25.27 -82.29
C GLU A 72 -81.20 24.77 -80.86
N THR A 73 -82.47 24.79 -80.42
CA THR A 73 -82.85 24.30 -79.09
C THR A 73 -82.55 22.81 -78.93
N LYS A 74 -82.85 22.00 -79.96
CA LYS A 74 -82.53 20.56 -79.99
C LYS A 74 -81.02 20.32 -79.98
N LEU A 75 -80.26 21.09 -80.76
CA LEU A 75 -78.81 20.99 -80.81
C LEU A 75 -78.20 21.31 -79.44
N GLY A 76 -78.65 22.38 -78.78
CA GLY A 76 -78.21 22.72 -77.43
C GLY A 76 -78.60 21.66 -76.38
N SER A 77 -79.75 20.99 -76.54
CA SER A 77 -80.11 19.85 -75.70
C SER A 77 -79.19 18.65 -75.92
N LEU A 78 -78.92 18.28 -77.18
CA LEU A 78 -78.04 17.18 -77.54
C LEU A 78 -76.61 17.43 -77.06
N GLN A 79 -76.08 18.66 -77.23
CA GLN A 79 -74.75 19.02 -76.72
C GLN A 79 -74.64 18.86 -75.20
N ARG A 80 -75.68 19.25 -74.45
CA ARG A 80 -75.73 19.03 -73.00
C ARG A 80 -75.74 17.54 -72.64
N ILE A 81 -76.55 16.74 -73.33
CA ILE A 81 -76.62 15.29 -73.09
C ILE A 81 -75.28 14.62 -73.41
N VAL A 82 -74.64 14.97 -74.53
CA VAL A 82 -73.32 14.44 -74.90
C VAL A 82 -72.26 14.82 -73.86
N SER A 83 -72.27 16.07 -73.38
CA SER A 83 -71.34 16.52 -72.34
C SER A 83 -71.54 15.76 -71.02
N ALA A 84 -72.79 15.61 -70.58
CA ALA A 84 -73.12 14.84 -69.38
C ALA A 84 -72.77 13.34 -69.52
N THR A 85 -72.97 12.76 -70.70
CA THR A 85 -72.61 11.36 -70.98
C THR A 85 -71.09 11.17 -70.97
N ARG A 86 -70.34 12.13 -71.50
CA ARG A 86 -68.87 12.13 -71.46
C ARG A 86 -68.36 12.20 -70.02
N GLU A 87 -68.90 13.12 -69.21
CA GLU A 87 -68.52 13.25 -67.80
C GLU A 87 -68.82 11.96 -67.02
N ALA A 88 -70.00 11.37 -67.22
CA ALA A 88 -70.35 10.09 -66.62
C ALA A 88 -69.42 8.95 -67.06
N ALA A 89 -68.96 8.93 -68.31
CA ALA A 89 -68.02 7.94 -68.81
C ALA A 89 -66.61 8.13 -68.21
N GLU A 90 -66.13 9.38 -68.10
CA GLU A 90 -64.87 9.71 -67.43
C GLU A 90 -64.91 9.30 -65.95
N MET A 91 -65.99 9.60 -65.24
CA MET A 91 -66.22 9.15 -63.86
C MET A 91 -66.23 7.63 -63.74
N GLY A 92 -66.94 6.94 -64.65
CA GLY A 92 -66.98 5.47 -64.67
C GLY A 92 -65.61 4.83 -64.89
N TRP A 93 -64.79 5.42 -65.77
CA TRP A 93 -63.42 4.97 -65.99
C TRP A 93 -62.54 5.18 -64.76
N THR A 94 -62.65 6.33 -64.08
CA THR A 94 -61.91 6.57 -62.84
C THR A 94 -62.31 5.60 -61.72
N ALA A 95 -63.60 5.31 -61.57
CA ALA A 95 -64.08 4.35 -60.56
C ALA A 95 -63.53 2.94 -60.81
N LEU A 96 -63.45 2.51 -62.07
CA LEU A 96 -62.90 1.20 -62.44
C LEU A 96 -61.40 1.09 -62.11
N MET A 97 -60.63 2.16 -62.34
CA MET A 97 -59.21 2.20 -61.95
C MET A 97 -59.02 2.15 -60.42
N GLU A 98 -59.90 2.82 -59.67
CA GLU A 98 -59.87 2.78 -58.20
C GLU A 98 -60.20 1.39 -57.66
N GLU A 99 -61.18 0.71 -58.25
CA GLU A 99 -61.54 -0.66 -57.92
C GLU A 99 -60.36 -1.62 -58.13
N ASP A 100 -59.70 -1.55 -59.28
CA ASP A 100 -58.52 -2.38 -59.60
C ASP A 100 -57.37 -2.17 -58.59
N ARG A 101 -57.15 -0.92 -58.18
CA ARG A 101 -56.17 -0.58 -57.14
C ARG A 101 -56.53 -1.19 -55.78
N LEU A 102 -57.82 -1.15 -55.42
CA LEU A 102 -58.31 -1.73 -54.17
C LEU A 102 -58.20 -3.26 -54.19
N LEU A 103 -58.53 -3.91 -55.31
CA LEU A 103 -58.37 -5.35 -55.50
C LEU A 103 -56.91 -5.78 -55.34
N THR A 104 -55.98 -5.09 -56.01
CA THR A 104 -54.53 -5.35 -55.87
C THR A 104 -54.07 -5.21 -54.41
N ARG A 105 -54.61 -4.24 -53.67
CA ARG A 105 -54.28 -4.05 -52.25
C ARG A 105 -54.83 -5.18 -51.39
N ILE A 106 -56.05 -5.65 -51.64
CA ILE A 106 -56.65 -6.79 -50.95
C ILE A 106 -55.80 -8.04 -51.16
N GLU A 107 -55.44 -8.37 -52.41
CA GLU A 107 -54.58 -9.53 -52.73
C GLU A 107 -53.24 -9.49 -51.99
N SER A 108 -52.61 -8.31 -51.88
CA SER A 108 -51.37 -8.14 -51.12
C SER A 108 -51.55 -8.45 -49.63
N LEU A 109 -52.64 -7.99 -49.01
CA LEU A 109 -52.92 -8.22 -47.60
C LEU A 109 -53.26 -9.69 -47.34
N GLU A 110 -54.02 -10.33 -48.22
CA GLU A 110 -54.31 -11.76 -48.14
C GLU A 110 -53.04 -12.60 -48.24
N ASN A 111 -52.14 -12.27 -49.17
CA ASN A 111 -50.84 -12.93 -49.28
C ASN A 111 -50.00 -12.76 -48.01
N GLN A 112 -49.96 -11.56 -47.41
CA GLN A 112 -49.26 -11.33 -46.14
C GLN A 112 -49.86 -12.13 -44.98
N LEU A 113 -51.18 -12.26 -44.92
CA LEU A 113 -51.88 -13.06 -43.91
C LEU A 113 -51.58 -14.56 -44.09
N VAL A 114 -51.58 -15.05 -45.32
CA VAL A 114 -51.24 -16.44 -45.65
C VAL A 114 -49.77 -16.73 -45.28
N VAL A 115 -48.85 -15.84 -45.61
CA VAL A 115 -47.43 -16.00 -45.24
C VAL A 115 -47.24 -15.95 -43.72
N SER A 116 -47.91 -15.03 -43.02
CA SER A 116 -47.80 -14.91 -41.56
C SER A 116 -48.40 -16.11 -40.84
N SER A 117 -49.58 -16.58 -41.26
CA SER A 117 -50.18 -17.81 -40.73
C SER A 117 -49.31 -19.04 -41.01
N LYS A 118 -48.64 -19.10 -42.18
CA LYS A 118 -47.69 -20.18 -42.51
C LYS A 118 -46.31 -20.06 -41.86
N ASN A 119 -45.85 -18.86 -41.47
CA ASN A 119 -44.52 -18.67 -40.90
C ASN A 119 -44.52 -18.62 -39.38
N PHE A 120 -45.65 -18.28 -38.76
CA PHE A 120 -45.88 -18.15 -37.32
C PHE A 120 -46.89 -19.21 -36.83
N HIS A 121 -46.61 -20.48 -37.11
CA HIS A 121 -47.43 -21.57 -36.57
C HIS A 121 -47.32 -21.62 -35.05
N GLU A 122 -48.43 -21.95 -34.40
CA GLU A 122 -48.53 -22.21 -32.96
C GLU A 122 -47.41 -23.12 -32.45
N ASP A 123 -46.93 -24.05 -33.29
CA ASP A 123 -45.82 -24.94 -33.00
C ASP A 123 -44.47 -24.23 -32.78
N LYS A 124 -44.15 -23.19 -33.55
CA LYS A 124 -42.90 -22.42 -33.33
C LYS A 124 -42.97 -21.60 -32.04
N LEU A 125 -44.15 -21.05 -31.74
CA LEU A 125 -44.41 -20.38 -30.46
C LEU A 125 -44.29 -21.35 -29.29
N ARG A 126 -44.87 -22.55 -29.41
CA ARG A 126 -44.75 -23.62 -28.41
C ARG A 126 -43.31 -24.10 -28.25
N GLU A 127 -42.54 -24.17 -29.32
CA GLU A 127 -41.11 -24.51 -29.31
C GLU A 127 -40.30 -23.45 -28.56
N GLU A 128 -40.53 -22.17 -28.86
CA GLU A 128 -39.82 -21.07 -28.20
C GLU A 128 -40.18 -20.96 -26.72
N ILE A 129 -41.46 -21.17 -26.37
CA ILE A 129 -41.90 -21.27 -24.99
C ILE A 129 -41.18 -22.44 -24.29
N ARG A 130 -41.06 -23.61 -24.93
CA ARG A 130 -40.32 -24.75 -24.38
C ARG A 130 -38.86 -24.40 -24.11
N LYS A 131 -38.17 -23.79 -25.08
CA LYS A 131 -36.77 -23.34 -24.90
C LYS A 131 -36.60 -22.37 -23.74
N LEU A 132 -37.48 -21.38 -23.63
CA LEU A 132 -37.43 -20.42 -22.51
C LEU A 132 -37.66 -21.11 -21.15
N TYR A 133 -38.53 -22.11 -21.09
CA TYR A 133 -38.70 -22.92 -19.89
C TYR A 133 -37.45 -23.75 -19.57
N ASP A 134 -36.82 -24.35 -20.57
CA ASP A 134 -35.59 -25.13 -20.39
C ASP A 134 -34.43 -24.24 -19.92
N GLU A 135 -34.24 -23.08 -20.55
CA GLU A 135 -33.23 -22.08 -20.14
C GLU A 135 -33.48 -21.56 -18.72
N LYS A 136 -34.74 -21.28 -18.37
CA LYS A 136 -35.11 -20.90 -17.00
C LYS A 136 -34.75 -22.00 -16.00
N ASN A 137 -35.06 -23.25 -16.31
CA ASN A 137 -34.75 -24.38 -15.42
C ASN A 137 -33.24 -24.56 -15.25
N ILE A 138 -32.48 -24.49 -16.34
CA ILE A 138 -31.00 -24.54 -16.31
C ILE A 138 -30.45 -23.41 -15.44
N TYR A 139 -30.89 -22.17 -15.66
CA TYR A 139 -30.45 -21.02 -14.87
C TYR A 139 -30.76 -21.20 -13.38
N GLN A 140 -31.96 -21.70 -13.07
CA GLN A 140 -32.39 -21.96 -11.70
C GLN A 140 -31.52 -23.04 -11.04
N ASP A 141 -31.21 -24.12 -11.75
CA ASP A 141 -30.40 -25.21 -11.21
C ASP A 141 -28.94 -24.82 -11.03
N VAL A 142 -28.35 -24.11 -11.99
CA VAL A 142 -27.00 -23.53 -11.86
C VAL A 142 -26.92 -22.56 -10.69
N SER A 143 -27.94 -21.71 -10.52
CA SER A 143 -27.99 -20.77 -9.39
C SER A 143 -28.10 -21.49 -8.04
N LYS A 144 -28.93 -22.55 -7.95
CA LYS A 144 -29.03 -23.39 -6.74
C LYS A 144 -27.72 -24.10 -6.44
N GLU A 145 -27.05 -24.64 -7.45
CA GLU A 145 -25.78 -25.35 -7.28
C GLU A 145 -24.65 -24.39 -6.87
N SER A 146 -24.58 -23.20 -7.48
CA SER A 146 -23.68 -22.13 -7.05
C SER A 146 -23.91 -21.75 -5.58
N LEU A 147 -25.18 -21.55 -5.18
CA LEU A 147 -25.51 -21.23 -3.80
C LEU A 147 -25.13 -22.35 -2.83
N ARG A 148 -25.35 -23.61 -3.22
CA ARG A 148 -24.92 -24.78 -2.43
C ARG A 148 -23.40 -24.82 -2.28
N LYS A 149 -22.64 -24.58 -3.35
CA LYS A 149 -21.17 -24.49 -3.31
C LYS A 149 -20.68 -23.42 -2.35
N VAL A 150 -21.22 -22.20 -2.46
CA VAL A 150 -20.84 -21.09 -1.57
C VAL A 150 -21.19 -21.42 -0.12
N LEU A 151 -22.33 -22.08 0.13
CA LEU A 151 -22.72 -22.49 1.47
C LEU A 151 -21.76 -23.56 2.03
N THR A 152 -21.35 -24.55 1.24
CA THR A 152 -20.38 -25.56 1.67
C THR A 152 -19.01 -24.94 1.97
N GLU A 153 -18.52 -24.05 1.09
CA GLU A 153 -17.27 -23.32 1.30
C GLU A 153 -17.32 -22.45 2.57
N LYS A 154 -18.46 -21.79 2.82
CA LYS A 154 -18.68 -21.04 4.07
C LYS A 154 -18.64 -21.95 5.30
N MET A 155 -19.25 -23.14 5.24
CA MET A 155 -19.20 -24.08 6.36
C MET A 155 -17.78 -24.62 6.60
N GLU A 156 -17.02 -24.90 5.55
CA GLU A 156 -15.63 -25.36 5.65
C GLU A 156 -14.71 -24.27 6.22
N THR A 157 -14.85 -23.03 5.76
CA THR A 157 -14.08 -21.89 6.28
C THR A 157 -14.41 -21.60 7.75
N LEU A 158 -15.69 -21.71 8.15
CA LEU A 158 -16.07 -21.59 9.56
C LEU A 158 -15.48 -22.71 10.44
N LYS A 159 -15.45 -23.95 9.94
CA LYS A 159 -14.78 -25.06 10.67
C LYS A 159 -13.29 -24.79 10.85
N LYS A 160 -12.60 -24.37 9.79
CA LYS A 160 -11.18 -23.98 9.86
C LYS A 160 -10.94 -22.83 10.82
N LEU A 161 -11.82 -21.81 10.80
CA LEU A 161 -11.75 -20.70 11.75
C LEU A 161 -11.83 -21.22 13.19
N GLN A 162 -12.81 -22.07 13.49
CA GLN A 162 -12.97 -22.65 14.83
C GLN A 162 -11.78 -23.52 15.26
N GLU A 163 -11.17 -24.26 14.32
CA GLU A 163 -9.94 -25.02 14.58
C GLU A 163 -8.76 -24.07 14.88
N THR A 164 -8.60 -22.99 14.11
CA THR A 164 -7.56 -22.00 14.37
C THR A 164 -7.76 -21.24 15.67
N GLU A 165 -9.00 -20.91 16.05
CA GLU A 165 -9.32 -20.28 17.33
C GLU A 165 -8.96 -21.19 18.51
N ARG A 166 -9.27 -22.49 18.42
CA ARG A 166 -8.86 -23.47 19.43
C ARG A 166 -7.34 -23.59 19.51
N SER A 167 -6.66 -23.65 18.37
CA SER A 167 -5.19 -23.71 18.34
C SER A 167 -4.55 -22.44 18.91
N LEU A 168 -5.15 -21.28 18.67
CA LEU A 168 -4.70 -20.01 19.22
C LEU A 168 -4.88 -20.00 20.74
N SER A 169 -6.05 -20.39 21.25
CA SER A 169 -6.31 -20.50 22.69
C SER A 169 -5.28 -21.41 23.37
N ASN A 170 -5.00 -22.58 22.79
CA ASN A 170 -3.98 -23.49 23.32
C ASN A 170 -2.58 -22.85 23.34
N ALA A 171 -2.21 -22.12 22.28
CA ALA A 171 -0.92 -21.43 22.20
C ALA A 171 -0.83 -20.26 23.20
N GLU A 172 -1.93 -19.57 23.47
CA GLU A 172 -2.02 -18.53 24.49
C GLU A 172 -1.86 -19.12 25.91
N ASP A 173 -2.51 -20.26 26.18
CA ASP A 173 -2.35 -21.00 27.44
C ASP A 173 -0.90 -21.49 27.63
N GLU A 174 -0.28 -22.02 26.58
CA GLU A 174 1.14 -22.42 26.59
C GLU A 174 2.06 -21.23 26.84
N ARG A 175 1.80 -20.08 26.20
CA ARG A 175 2.54 -18.84 26.44
C ARG A 175 2.45 -18.42 27.91
N ASP A 176 1.25 -18.45 28.49
CA ASP A 176 1.04 -18.05 29.88
C ASP A 176 1.74 -18.99 30.85
N ASN A 177 1.67 -20.30 30.61
CA ASN A 177 2.43 -21.29 31.38
C ASN A 177 3.94 -21.05 31.29
N MET A 178 4.47 -20.78 30.10
CA MET A 178 5.89 -20.49 29.91
C MET A 178 6.32 -19.18 30.57
N LYS A 179 5.45 -18.17 30.55
CA LYS A 179 5.68 -16.91 31.23
C LYS A 179 5.73 -17.09 32.74
N GLU A 180 4.79 -17.83 33.33
CA GLU A 180 4.81 -18.16 34.76
C GLU A 180 6.07 -18.94 35.16
N LEU A 181 6.51 -19.89 34.32
CA LEU A 181 7.73 -20.64 34.59
C LEU A 181 8.97 -19.73 34.55
N ASN A 182 9.02 -18.81 33.60
CA ASN A 182 10.09 -17.83 33.49
C ASN A 182 10.11 -16.88 34.69
N ASP A 183 8.95 -16.38 35.11
CA ASP A 183 8.83 -15.51 36.30
C ASP A 183 9.32 -16.25 37.56
N LYS A 184 8.90 -17.51 37.76
CA LYS A 184 9.40 -18.37 38.87
C LYS A 184 10.91 -18.59 38.81
N LEU A 185 11.46 -18.82 37.61
CA LEU A 185 12.90 -19.00 37.44
C LEU A 185 13.67 -17.70 37.74
N ASN A 186 13.15 -16.56 37.30
CA ASN A 186 13.73 -15.25 37.60
C ASN A 186 13.70 -14.96 39.12
N GLU A 187 12.61 -15.27 39.80
CA GLU A 187 12.54 -15.21 41.27
C GLU A 187 13.62 -16.08 41.92
N GLN A 188 13.79 -17.32 41.48
CA GLN A 188 14.85 -18.21 42.01
C GLN A 188 16.25 -17.68 41.75
N ILE A 189 16.51 -17.10 40.57
CA ILE A 189 17.79 -16.47 40.25
C ILE A 189 18.06 -15.27 41.17
N LEU A 190 17.05 -14.43 41.40
CA LEU A 190 17.16 -13.29 42.32
C LEU A 190 17.42 -13.75 43.76
N GLU A 191 16.71 -14.77 44.24
CA GLU A 191 16.95 -15.36 45.57
C GLU A 191 18.36 -15.94 45.70
N LEU A 192 18.86 -16.62 44.67
CA LEU A 192 20.22 -17.17 44.65
C LEU A 192 21.27 -16.07 44.62
N ALA A 193 21.04 -15.00 43.85
CA ALA A 193 21.92 -13.84 43.83
C ALA A 193 21.99 -13.15 45.21
N GLU A 194 20.85 -12.99 45.88
CA GLU A 194 20.79 -12.42 47.24
C GLU A 194 21.53 -13.32 48.26
N LYS A 195 21.37 -14.64 48.17
CA LYS A 195 22.12 -15.59 49.02
C LYS A 195 23.63 -15.51 48.76
N PHE A 196 24.04 -15.47 47.50
CA PHE A 196 25.45 -15.33 47.12
C PHE A 196 26.05 -14.02 47.64
N GLU A 197 25.32 -12.91 47.56
CA GLU A 197 25.76 -11.62 48.10
C GLU A 197 25.98 -11.68 49.62
N LYS A 198 25.05 -12.30 50.36
CA LYS A 198 25.19 -12.52 51.81
C LYS A 198 26.42 -13.37 52.14
N GLU A 199 26.60 -14.50 51.46
CA GLU A 199 27.77 -15.38 51.68
C GLU A 199 29.08 -14.67 51.31
N SER A 200 29.09 -13.84 50.26
CA SER A 200 30.23 -13.03 49.86
C SER A 200 30.60 -11.99 50.93
N ASP A 201 29.61 -11.29 51.49
CA ASP A 201 29.80 -10.34 52.58
C ASP A 201 30.33 -11.01 53.86
N GLU A 202 29.79 -12.18 54.20
CA GLU A 202 30.27 -13.00 55.31
C GLU A 202 31.73 -13.42 55.09
N LEU A 203 32.07 -13.92 53.90
CA LEU A 203 33.43 -14.30 53.52
C LEU A 203 34.39 -13.10 53.61
N GLN A 204 33.98 -11.91 53.16
CA GLN A 204 34.77 -10.69 53.31
C GLN A 204 34.99 -10.33 54.79
N SER A 205 33.97 -10.52 55.64
CA SER A 205 34.09 -10.29 57.08
C SER A 205 35.07 -11.26 57.73
N TYR A 206 35.06 -12.54 57.35
CA TYR A 206 36.02 -13.54 57.82
C TYR A 206 37.43 -13.24 57.33
N LYS A 207 37.59 -12.81 56.07
CA LYS A 207 38.88 -12.41 55.52
C LYS A 207 39.48 -11.22 56.28
N ARG A 208 38.66 -10.23 56.66
CA ARG A 208 39.09 -9.10 57.51
C ARG A 208 39.54 -9.57 58.89
N LYS A 209 38.74 -10.43 59.55
CA LYS A 209 39.11 -11.00 60.87
C LYS A 209 40.40 -11.81 60.81
N LEU A 210 40.59 -12.60 59.75
CA LEU A 210 41.82 -13.37 59.56
C LEU A 210 43.02 -12.42 59.39
N GLN A 211 42.89 -11.38 58.58
CA GLN A 211 43.94 -10.38 58.40
C GLN A 211 44.27 -9.63 59.71
N GLU A 212 43.27 -9.32 60.54
CA GLU A 212 43.49 -8.74 61.87
C GLU A 212 44.22 -9.71 62.80
N ALA A 213 43.86 -10.99 62.80
CA ALA A 213 44.53 -12.03 63.58
C ALA A 213 45.98 -12.24 63.13
N ASP A 214 46.24 -12.32 61.82
CA ASP A 214 47.59 -12.41 61.26
C ASP A 214 48.45 -11.21 61.66
N ASN A 215 47.89 -9.99 61.60
CA ASN A 215 48.59 -8.77 62.05
C ASN A 215 48.89 -8.78 63.55
N GLN A 216 47.97 -9.29 64.38
CA GLN A 216 48.21 -9.44 65.81
C GLN A 216 49.30 -10.49 66.09
N GLN A 217 49.25 -11.62 65.39
CA GLN A 217 50.28 -12.65 65.50
C GLN A 217 51.66 -12.11 65.11
N LEU A 218 51.75 -11.37 64.00
CA LEU A 218 53.00 -10.74 63.57
C LEU A 218 53.54 -9.76 64.62
N ARG A 219 52.67 -8.95 65.26
CA ARG A 219 53.07 -8.06 66.36
C ARG A 219 53.59 -8.85 67.56
N HIS A 220 52.89 -9.91 67.96
CA HIS A 220 53.35 -10.76 69.05
C HIS A 220 54.67 -11.45 68.73
N GLU A 221 54.88 -11.89 67.49
CA GLU A 221 56.15 -12.47 67.05
C GLU A 221 57.29 -11.44 67.08
N GLN A 222 57.04 -10.21 66.64
CA GLN A 222 57.99 -9.09 66.78
C GLN A 222 58.30 -8.75 68.24
N GLU A 223 57.28 -8.69 69.10
CA GLU A 223 57.46 -8.47 70.53
C GLU A 223 58.28 -9.60 71.18
N MET A 224 57.97 -10.86 70.84
CA MET A 224 58.72 -12.03 71.32
C MET A 224 60.17 -12.00 70.85
N GLN A 225 60.42 -11.67 69.58
CA GLN A 225 61.78 -11.51 69.05
C GLN A 225 62.53 -10.38 69.78
N SER A 226 61.90 -9.22 69.99
CA SER A 226 62.52 -8.10 70.72
C SER A 226 62.85 -8.46 72.18
N ARG A 227 61.98 -9.23 72.83
CA ARG A 227 62.23 -9.76 74.19
C ARG A 227 63.36 -10.78 74.19
N GLN A 228 63.44 -11.63 73.17
CA GLN A 228 64.51 -12.61 73.03
C GLN A 228 65.86 -11.92 72.79
N ASP A 229 65.89 -10.88 71.95
CA ASP A 229 67.08 -10.06 71.72
C ASP A 229 67.52 -9.33 73.00
N ALA A 230 66.57 -8.74 73.75
CA ALA A 230 66.85 -8.11 75.04
C ALA A 230 67.36 -9.12 76.09
N LEU A 231 66.83 -10.35 76.11
CA LEU A 231 67.31 -11.42 76.98
C LEU A 231 68.74 -11.81 76.62
N ARG A 232 69.06 -11.93 75.33
CA ARG A 232 70.41 -12.22 74.85
C ARG A 232 71.38 -11.10 75.25
N GLU A 233 71.01 -9.83 75.07
CA GLU A 233 71.84 -8.70 75.49
C GLU A 233 72.07 -8.70 77.02
N ALA A 234 71.05 -9.06 77.81
CA ALA A 234 71.19 -9.19 79.26
C ALA A 234 72.13 -10.35 79.65
N GLN A 235 72.06 -11.49 78.96
CA GLN A 235 72.98 -12.63 79.15
C GLN A 235 74.41 -12.27 78.75
N GLU A 236 74.60 -11.54 77.65
CA GLU A 236 75.92 -11.02 77.26
C GLU A 236 76.49 -10.08 78.34
N LYS A 237 75.67 -9.18 78.88
CA LYS A 237 76.08 -8.33 80.02
C LYS A 237 76.42 -9.15 81.27
N GLU A 238 75.62 -10.17 81.58
CA GLU A 238 75.87 -11.07 82.70
C GLU A 238 77.20 -11.83 82.54
N THR A 239 77.48 -12.39 81.37
CA THR A 239 78.76 -13.07 81.10
C THR A 239 79.96 -12.12 81.17
N VAL A 240 79.84 -10.89 80.67
CA VAL A 240 80.90 -9.87 80.80
C VAL A 240 81.11 -9.51 82.28
N LEU A 241 80.05 -9.34 83.05
CA LEU A 241 80.15 -9.07 84.48
C LEU A 241 80.77 -10.26 85.24
N LEU A 242 80.39 -11.49 84.92
CA LEU A 242 81.01 -12.70 85.47
C LEU A 242 82.51 -12.76 85.15
N ALA A 243 82.91 -12.48 83.91
CA ALA A 243 84.32 -12.41 83.52
C ALA A 243 85.07 -11.29 84.27
N GLN A 244 84.42 -10.14 84.52
CA GLN A 244 85.00 -9.07 85.35
C GLN A 244 85.14 -9.49 86.82
N VAL A 245 84.16 -10.22 87.36
CA VAL A 245 84.22 -10.79 88.71
C VAL A 245 85.36 -11.80 88.80
N GLU A 246 85.49 -12.72 87.83
CA GLU A 246 86.61 -13.67 87.76
C GLU A 246 87.97 -12.97 87.63
N SER A 247 88.09 -11.95 86.78
CA SER A 247 89.30 -11.15 86.64
C SER A 247 89.67 -10.47 87.96
N ARG A 248 88.71 -9.82 88.63
CA ARG A 248 88.94 -9.22 89.96
C ARG A 248 89.28 -10.27 91.00
N GLN A 249 88.68 -11.46 90.92
CA GLN A 249 88.99 -12.56 91.83
C GLN A 249 90.42 -13.05 91.61
N ALA A 250 90.87 -13.18 90.36
CA ALA A 250 92.25 -13.49 90.02
C ALA A 250 93.24 -12.40 90.49
N GLU A 251 92.87 -11.11 90.41
CA GLU A 251 93.66 -10.02 90.98
C GLU A 251 93.74 -10.10 92.51
N ILE A 252 92.62 -10.40 93.19
CA ILE A 252 92.59 -10.61 94.64
C ILE A 252 93.48 -11.80 95.01
N ASP A 253 93.42 -12.90 94.26
CA ASP A 253 94.22 -14.09 94.58
C ASP A 253 95.70 -13.88 94.24
N PHE A 254 96.03 -13.15 93.17
CA PHE A 254 97.38 -12.70 92.86
C PHE A 254 97.94 -11.77 93.95
N THR A 255 97.17 -10.80 94.43
CA THR A 255 97.61 -9.91 95.52
C THR A 255 97.76 -10.67 96.84
N LYS A 256 96.90 -11.65 97.14
CA LYS A 256 97.10 -12.57 98.27
C LYS A 256 98.38 -13.39 98.12
N GLU A 257 98.69 -13.89 96.93
CA GLU A 257 99.89 -14.70 96.67
C GLU A 257 101.16 -13.84 96.73
N GLN A 258 101.12 -12.61 96.22
CA GLN A 258 102.20 -11.63 96.42
C GLN A 258 102.40 -11.32 97.91
N LEU A 259 101.32 -11.10 98.67
CA LEU A 259 101.38 -10.91 100.12
C LEU A 259 101.95 -12.15 100.84
N ALA A 260 101.61 -13.35 100.39
CA ALA A 260 102.14 -14.60 100.93
C ALA A 260 103.65 -14.76 100.63
N ASN A 261 104.09 -14.45 99.41
CA ASN A 261 105.50 -14.44 99.04
C ASN A 261 106.30 -13.38 99.82
N LEU A 262 105.75 -12.19 100.03
CA LEU A 262 106.36 -11.16 100.88
C LEU A 262 106.46 -11.62 102.34
N ARG A 263 105.46 -12.34 102.87
CA ARG A 263 105.53 -12.97 104.20
C ARG A 263 106.64 -14.02 104.28
N LEU A 264 106.75 -14.92 103.31
CA LEU A 264 107.83 -15.91 103.23
C LEU A 264 109.21 -15.25 103.14
N ARG A 265 109.32 -14.12 102.42
CA ARG A 265 110.56 -13.33 102.36
C ARG A 265 110.90 -12.67 103.70
N LEU A 266 109.89 -12.22 104.43
CA LEU A 266 110.05 -11.66 105.77
C LEU A 266 110.48 -12.73 106.78
N ASP A 267 109.94 -13.95 106.67
CA ASP A 267 110.27 -15.05 107.57
C ASP A 267 111.65 -15.67 107.24
N SER A 268 112.05 -15.71 105.97
CA SER A 268 113.44 -16.05 105.58
C SER A 268 114.47 -15.00 106.00
N MET A 269 114.10 -13.72 106.11
CA MET A 269 114.96 -12.69 106.72
C MET A 269 115.07 -12.83 108.25
N LYS A 270 114.04 -13.32 108.95
CA LYS A 270 114.08 -13.54 110.40
C LYS A 270 114.91 -14.76 110.82
N VAL A 271 115.04 -15.78 109.97
CA VAL A 271 115.90 -16.94 110.23
C VAL A 271 117.40 -16.62 110.04
N ALA A 272 117.73 -15.55 109.32
CA ALA A 272 119.11 -15.17 109.01
C ALA A 272 119.84 -14.35 110.09
N GLU A 273 119.20 -14.04 111.23
CA GLU A 273 119.76 -13.10 112.24
C GLU A 273 120.32 -13.75 113.52
N GLU A 274 120.33 -15.09 113.67
CA GLU A 274 120.86 -15.79 114.86
C GLU A 274 121.81 -16.97 114.54
N LEU A 275 123.03 -16.70 114.04
CA LEU A 275 124.32 -17.39 114.36
C LEU A 275 125.39 -17.14 113.26
N LYS A 276 126.54 -16.53 113.63
CA LYS A 276 127.65 -16.12 112.75
C LYS A 276 128.91 -16.96 112.96
N LYS A 277 129.51 -17.45 111.86
CA LYS A 277 130.96 -17.63 111.53
C LYS A 277 131.20 -18.94 110.74
N ASP A 278 131.60 -18.84 109.46
CA ASP A 278 132.88 -19.33 108.90
C ASP A 278 132.88 -19.45 107.36
N GLU A 279 133.94 -18.88 106.77
CA GLU A 279 134.76 -19.24 105.59
C GLU A 279 134.20 -19.49 104.14
N ASN A 280 134.82 -18.75 103.21
CA ASN A 280 135.44 -19.08 101.91
C ASN A 280 134.73 -19.81 100.74
N GLU A 281 134.72 -19.10 99.60
CA GLU A 281 135.22 -19.46 98.24
C GLU A 281 134.64 -20.62 97.37
N ILE A 282 134.25 -20.22 96.14
CA ILE A 282 134.44 -20.85 94.80
C ILE A 282 133.47 -21.96 94.30
N GLY A 283 133.03 -21.76 93.04
CA GLY A 283 132.56 -22.78 92.07
C GLY A 283 131.03 -22.87 91.96
N GLY A 284 130.36 -22.90 90.81
CA GLY A 284 130.75 -23.25 89.43
C GLY A 284 129.55 -23.98 88.79
N ASP A 285 129.37 -23.80 87.49
CA ASP A 285 128.41 -24.41 86.53
C ASP A 285 126.93 -23.96 86.62
N GLU A 286 126.38 -23.30 85.58
CA GLU A 286 126.03 -23.82 84.23
C GLU A 286 125.01 -24.98 84.35
N VAL A 287 123.82 -24.91 83.77
CA VAL A 287 123.57 -25.18 82.35
C VAL A 287 122.24 -24.53 81.89
N GLU A 288 122.35 -23.94 80.69
CA GLU A 288 121.42 -23.81 79.55
C GLU A 288 119.99 -24.36 79.71
N ASP A 289 118.95 -23.66 79.25
CA ASP A 289 118.63 -23.72 77.82
C ASP A 289 118.15 -22.38 77.22
N LYS A 290 118.83 -21.97 76.15
CA LYS A 290 118.42 -20.91 75.22
C LYS A 290 117.57 -21.57 74.13
N SER A 291 116.48 -20.94 73.69
CA SER A 291 116.33 -20.59 72.27
C SER A 291 115.10 -19.71 72.02
N ASN A 292 115.38 -18.47 71.59
CA ASN A 292 114.87 -17.81 70.39
C ASN A 292 113.42 -18.10 69.97
N ASN A 293 112.52 -17.09 69.96
CA ASN A 293 112.45 -16.06 68.92
C ASN A 293 112.37 -16.67 67.51
N VAL A 294 111.23 -16.52 66.84
CA VAL A 294 111.11 -15.93 65.50
C VAL A 294 109.61 -15.79 65.15
N LYS A 295 109.25 -14.53 64.87
CA LYS A 295 108.00 -14.05 64.29
C LYS A 295 107.94 -14.43 62.80
N GLU A 296 106.84 -14.08 62.14
CA GLU A 296 106.66 -14.08 60.68
C GLU A 296 106.37 -15.46 60.06
N ASN A 297 105.08 -15.84 60.03
CA ASN A 297 104.45 -16.54 58.89
C ASN A 297 102.93 -16.76 59.02
N GLN A 298 102.20 -15.88 59.71
CA GLN A 298 100.72 -16.01 59.84
C GLN A 298 99.92 -14.81 59.32
N THR A 299 100.57 -13.76 58.81
CA THR A 299 99.90 -12.55 58.31
C THR A 299 99.65 -12.53 56.79
N GLU A 300 100.29 -13.39 56.00
CA GLU A 300 100.07 -13.52 54.55
C GLU A 300 98.82 -14.38 54.24
N THR A 301 98.60 -15.44 55.03
CA THR A 301 97.50 -16.42 54.83
C THR A 301 96.11 -15.85 55.14
N LEU A 302 96.02 -14.87 56.05
CA LEU A 302 94.77 -14.18 56.37
C LEU A 302 94.39 -13.12 55.34
N ARG A 303 95.37 -12.47 54.67
CA ARG A 303 95.09 -11.51 53.59
C ARG A 303 94.57 -12.20 52.32
N GLN A 304 95.08 -13.38 51.99
CA GLN A 304 94.59 -14.16 50.85
C GLN A 304 93.17 -14.72 51.07
N ARG A 305 92.78 -15.02 52.33
CA ARG A 305 91.43 -15.48 52.68
C ARG A 305 90.36 -14.39 52.57
N VAL A 306 90.71 -13.13 52.88
CA VAL A 306 89.79 -11.98 52.79
C VAL A 306 89.51 -11.61 51.32
N VAL A 307 90.53 -11.61 50.45
CA VAL A 307 90.36 -11.35 49.00
C VAL A 307 89.51 -12.43 48.32
N GLN A 308 89.63 -13.69 48.76
CA GLN A 308 88.82 -14.79 48.23
C GLN A 308 87.33 -14.66 48.62
N LEU A 309 87.03 -14.22 49.84
CA LEU A 309 85.66 -14.00 50.31
C LEU A 309 85.00 -12.78 49.65
N GLU A 310 85.75 -11.70 49.39
CA GLU A 310 85.24 -10.53 48.65
C GLU A 310 84.91 -10.87 47.18
N SER A 311 85.69 -11.76 46.55
CA SER A 311 85.39 -12.23 45.20
C SER A 311 84.09 -13.05 45.13
N GLN A 312 83.83 -13.89 46.15
CA GLN A 312 82.63 -14.73 46.24
C GLN A 312 81.36 -13.93 46.54
N LEU A 313 81.48 -12.82 47.27
CA LEU A 313 80.37 -11.89 47.55
C LEU A 313 79.97 -11.08 46.30
N LYS A 314 80.93 -10.73 45.42
CA LYS A 314 80.64 -10.04 44.15
C LYS A 314 79.93 -10.94 43.14
N THR A 315 80.27 -12.23 43.07
CA THR A 315 79.58 -13.17 42.18
C THR A 315 78.17 -13.53 42.65
N SER A 316 77.91 -13.58 43.96
CA SER A 316 76.56 -13.84 44.50
C SER A 316 75.62 -12.64 44.38
N LEU A 317 76.15 -11.41 44.42
CA LEU A 317 75.37 -10.19 44.14
C LEU A 317 75.04 -10.03 42.65
N ALA A 318 75.97 -10.39 41.75
CA ALA A 318 75.75 -10.31 40.31
C ALA A 318 74.72 -11.35 39.80
N ASN A 319 74.60 -12.51 40.46
CA ASN A 319 73.63 -13.55 40.08
C ASN A 319 72.19 -13.28 40.56
N ASN A 320 71.98 -12.36 41.52
CA ASN A 320 70.63 -11.99 42.01
C ASN A 320 69.98 -10.82 41.25
N LEU A 321 70.72 -10.14 40.36
CA LEU A 321 70.24 -8.97 39.61
C LEU A 321 69.87 -9.28 38.13
N ASN A 322 70.08 -10.52 37.65
CA ASN A 322 69.78 -10.95 36.28
C ASN A 322 68.63 -11.98 36.18
N GLY A 323 67.70 -11.98 37.13
CA GLY A 323 66.45 -12.74 37.02
C GLY A 323 65.44 -12.04 36.10
N GLU A 324 65.52 -12.29 34.79
CA GLU A 324 64.44 -11.97 33.84
C GLU A 324 63.16 -12.71 34.24
N PHE A 325 62.22 -11.99 34.85
CA PHE A 325 60.83 -12.42 34.97
C PHE A 325 60.13 -12.18 33.63
N VAL A 326 59.92 -13.26 32.88
CA VAL A 326 59.08 -13.28 31.67
C VAL A 326 57.62 -13.41 32.11
N PRO A 327 56.72 -12.44 31.84
CA PRO A 327 55.30 -12.62 32.08
C PRO A 327 54.66 -13.38 30.92
N ASP A 328 54.07 -14.54 31.19
CA ASP A 328 53.18 -15.22 30.24
C ASP A 328 51.96 -14.33 29.93
N PRO A 329 51.60 -14.12 28.65
CA PRO A 329 50.38 -13.40 28.30
C PRO A 329 49.18 -14.33 28.44
N ILE A 330 48.49 -14.26 29.58
CA ILE A 330 47.13 -14.79 29.71
C ILE A 330 46.21 -13.89 28.87
N GLY A 331 45.86 -14.40 27.68
CA GLY A 331 44.94 -13.77 26.75
C GLY A 331 43.53 -13.66 27.32
N TYR A 332 43.04 -12.43 27.44
CA TYR A 332 41.61 -12.16 27.49
C TYR A 332 40.99 -12.57 26.15
N LYS A 333 40.28 -13.71 26.13
CA LYS A 333 39.22 -13.96 25.15
C LYS A 333 37.91 -13.52 25.76
N SER A 334 37.59 -12.24 25.58
CA SER A 334 36.20 -11.79 25.61
C SER A 334 35.58 -12.20 24.28
N LYS A 335 34.65 -13.15 24.30
CA LYS A 335 33.77 -13.48 23.18
C LYS A 335 32.34 -13.54 23.70
N GLU A 336 31.48 -12.86 22.96
CA GLU A 336 30.03 -13.04 22.87
C GLU A 336 29.18 -12.42 24.00
N VAL A 337 29.17 -11.09 24.01
CA VAL A 337 27.92 -10.34 24.16
C VAL A 337 27.51 -9.93 22.75
N ASP A 338 26.56 -10.64 22.15
CA ASP A 338 25.70 -10.18 21.04
C ASP A 338 24.68 -11.28 20.70
N ARG A 339 23.57 -11.31 21.45
CA ARG A 339 22.29 -11.90 21.02
C ARG A 339 21.16 -11.13 21.68
N LEU A 340 20.89 -9.92 21.21
CA LEU A 340 19.60 -9.24 21.37
C LEU A 340 19.41 -8.22 20.23
N GLN A 341 18.99 -8.74 19.08
CA GLN A 341 18.15 -8.15 18.03
C GLN A 341 17.69 -9.31 17.15
#